data_AF-A0A2M8BKX9-F1
#
_entry.id   AF-A0A2M8BKX9-F1
#
_cell.length_a   1.000
_cell.length_b   1.000
_cell.length_c   1.000
_cell.angle_alpha   90.00
_cell.angle_beta   90.00
_cell.angle_gamma   90.00
#
_symmetry.space_group_name_H-M   'P 1'
#
loop_
_entity.id
_entity.type
_entity.pdbx_description
1 polymer ?
#
loop_
_entity_poly.entity_id
_entity_poly.type
_entity_poly.pdbx_seq_one_letter_code
_entity_poly.pdbx_strand_id
1 'polypeptide(L)' 'MHDILEQLEKKRQLARLGGGQKRIDAQHKKGKLTARERLDVLLDEGTFEEWDMFVEHR' A
#
# COMPACT_ATOMS: atom_id res chain seq x y z
N MET A 1 -20.36 -9.34 11.77
CA MET A 1 -19.38 -9.94 10.85
C MET A 1 -19.10 -9.03 9.66
N HIS A 2 -20.12 -8.65 8.88
CA HIS A 2 -19.96 -7.80 7.68
C HIS A 2 -19.29 -6.45 7.95
N ASP A 3 -19.70 -5.71 8.99
CA ASP A 3 -19.13 -4.40 9.33
C ASP A 3 -17.62 -4.46 9.66
N ILE A 4 -17.18 -5.49 10.40
CA ILE A 4 -15.76 -5.68 10.74
C ILE A 4 -14.91 -5.91 9.48
N LEU A 5 -15.43 -6.69 8.53
CA LEU A 5 -14.75 -6.93 7.25
C LEU A 5 -14.65 -5.65 6.43
N GLU A 6 -15.69 -4.82 6.42
CA GLU A 6 -15.68 -3.53 5.73
C GLU A 6 -14.66 -2.56 6.36
N GLN A 7 -14.62 -2.48 7.69
CA GLN A 7 -13.63 -1.67 8.40
C GLN A 7 -12.20 -2.14 8.13
N LEU A 8 -11.98 -3.46 8.08
CA LEU A 8 -10.67 -4.03 7.76
C LEU A 8 -10.24 -3.65 6.34
N GLU A 9 -11.14 -3.74 5.35
CA GLU A 9 -10.79 -3.39 3.97
C GLU A 9 -10.53 -1.88 3.82
N LYS A 10 -11.28 -1.03 4.52
CA LYS A 10 -10.99 0.41 4.60
C LYS A 10 -9.60 0.68 5.15
N LYS A 11 -9.20 0.00 6.24
CA LYS A 11 -7.84 0.14 6.80
C LYS A 11 -6.76 -0.30 5.82
N ARG A 12 -6.97 -1.42 5.10
CA ARG A 12 -6.06 -1.89 4.06
C ARG A 12 -5.91 -0.88 2.93
N GLN A 13 -7.01 -0.30 2.46
CA GLN A 13 -6.98 0.73 1.41
C GLN A 13 -6.19 1.96 1.84
N LEU A 14 -6.39 2.44 3.08
CA LEU A 14 -5.63 3.56 3.63
C LEU A 14 -4.12 3.25 3.73
N ALA A 15 -3.76 2.08 4.26
CA ALA A 15 -2.36 1.65 4.35
C ALA A 15 -1.70 1.50 2.96
N ARG A 16 -2.45 1.00 1.97
CA ARG A 16 -2.00 0.89 0.57
C ARG A 16 -1.75 2.26 -0.07
N LEU A 17 -2.61 3.25 0.23
CA LEU A 17 -2.49 4.62 -0.28
C LEU A 17 -1.26 5.36 0.28
N GLY A 18 -0.75 4.93 1.44
CA GLY A 18 0.46 5.47 2.05
C GLY A 18 0.37 6.98 2.28
N GLY A 19 1.27 7.74 1.65
CA GLY A 19 1.32 9.20 1.76
C GLY A 19 0.19 9.96 1.03
N GLY A 20 -0.79 9.27 0.45
CA GLY A 20 -1.90 9.88 -0.31
C GLY A 20 -1.63 9.99 -1.81
N GLN A 21 -2.71 10.09 -2.60
CA GLN A 21 -2.64 10.18 -4.07
C GLN A 21 -1.68 11.26 -4.57
N LYS A 22 -1.70 12.44 -3.94
CA LYS A 22 -0.81 13.56 -4.29
C LYS A 22 0.68 13.18 -4.23
N ARG A 23 1.08 12.34 -3.28
CA ARG A 23 2.48 11.89 -3.13
C ARG A 23 2.83 10.80 -4.14
N ILE A 24 1.87 9.91 -4.44
CA ILE A 24 2.00 8.90 -5.51
C ILE A 24 2.23 9.60 -6.85
N ASP A 25 1.36 10.52 -7.23
CA ASP A 25 1.48 11.29 -8.47
C ASP A 25 2.81 12.04 -8.55
N ALA A 26 3.30 12.57 -7.43
CA ALA A 26 4.59 13.26 -7.37
C ALA A 26 5.80 12.32 -7.58
N GLN A 27 5.71 11.05 -7.20
CA GLN A 27 6.73 10.04 -7.52
C GLN A 27 6.71 9.72 -9.01
N HIS A 28 5.52 9.42 -9.55
CA HIS A 28 5.35 9.09 -10.97
C HIS A 28 5.78 10.24 -11.89
N LYS A 29 5.46 11.49 -11.54
CA LYS A 29 5.93 12.69 -12.26
C LYS A 29 7.44 12.83 -12.30
N LYS A 30 8.16 12.22 -11.36
CA LYS A 30 9.63 12.17 -11.32
C LYS A 30 10.19 10.94 -12.05
N GLY A 31 9.35 10.17 -12.74
CA GLY A 31 9.74 8.90 -13.38
C GLY A 31 10.05 7.79 -12.38
N LYS A 32 9.53 7.87 -11.15
CA LYS A 32 9.80 6.89 -10.09
C LYS A 32 8.55 6.09 -9.76
N LEU A 33 8.75 4.80 -9.55
CA LEU A 33 7.76 3.91 -8.94
C LEU A 33 7.64 4.17 -7.44
N THR A 34 6.46 3.92 -6.88
CA THR A 34 6.20 3.81 -5.45
C THR A 34 6.91 2.60 -4.84
N ALA A 35 6.87 2.46 -3.52
CA ALA A 35 7.51 1.33 -2.85
C ALA A 35 6.88 -0.01 -3.24
N ARG A 36 5.54 -0.13 -3.24
CA ARG A 36 4.85 -1.37 -3.60
C ARG A 36 5.00 -1.73 -5.08
N GLU A 37 4.91 -0.75 -5.97
CA GLU A 37 5.18 -0.98 -7.40
C GLU A 37 6.60 -1.51 -7.67
N ARG A 38 7.60 -1.17 -6.83
CA ARG A 38 8.94 -1.75 -6.96
C ARG A 38 8.99 -3.20 -6.50
N LEU A 39 8.19 -3.57 -5.50
CA LEU A 39 8.07 -4.97 -5.06
C LEU A 39 7.41 -5.81 -6.14
N ASP A 40 6.36 -5.29 -6.79
CA ASP A 40 5.65 -5.97 -7.87
C ASP A 40 6.56 -6.24 -9.09
N VAL A 41 7.56 -5.39 -9.33
CA VAL A 41 8.57 -5.61 -10.38
C VAL A 41 9.64 -6.63 -9.95
N LEU A 42 9.94 -6.71 -8.66
CA LEU A 42 11.04 -7.51 -8.13
C LEU A 42 10.65 -8.96 -7.85
N LEU A 43 9.41 -9.18 -7.40
CA LEU A 43 8.92 -10.46 -6.90
C LEU A 43 8.01 -11.13 -7.91
N ASP A 44 7.94 -12.45 -7.86
CA ASP A 44 6.99 -13.20 -8.65
C ASP A 44 5.55 -12.85 -8.24
N GLU A 45 4.66 -12.82 -9.23
CA GLU A 45 3.26 -12.46 -8.99
C GLU A 45 2.61 -13.37 -7.95
N GLY A 46 2.00 -12.78 -6.93
CA GLY A 46 1.30 -13.50 -5.87
C GLY A 46 2.19 -14.10 -4.78
N THR A 47 3.51 -13.91 -4.81
CA THR A 47 4.41 -14.46 -3.77
C THR A 47 4.73 -13.49 -2.64
N PHE A 48 4.34 -12.21 -2.75
CA PHE A 48 4.61 -11.21 -1.73
C PHE A 48 3.63 -11.33 -0.55
N GLU A 49 4.18 -11.56 0.65
CA GLU A 49 3.43 -11.51 1.91
C GLU A 49 3.89 -10.30 2.75
N GLU A 50 2.96 -9.40 3.05
CA GLU A 50 3.25 -8.17 3.80
C GLU A 50 3.02 -8.35 5.30
N TRP A 51 4.03 -8.00 6.09
CA TRP A 51 3.98 -8.02 7.55
C TRP A 51 3.85 -6.59 8.06
N ASP A 52 3.24 -6.40 9.24
CA ASP A 52 3.19 -5.10 9.92
C ASP A 52 2.51 -3.95 9.14
N MET A 53 1.57 -4.26 8.24
CA MET A 53 0.83 -3.28 7.41
C MET A 53 0.17 -2.13 8.21
N PHE A 54 -0.19 -2.37 9.47
CA PHE A 54 -0.91 -1.42 10.32
C PHE A 54 -0.04 -0.78 11.43
N VAL A 55 1.29 -0.89 11.34
CA VAL A 55 2.17 -0.26 12.33
C VAL A 55 2.12 1.27 12.20
N GLU A 56 1.99 1.96 13.33
CA GLU A 56 1.95 3.42 13.46
C GLU A 56 3.06 3.91 14.40
N HIS A 57 3.50 5.16 14.20
CA HIS A 57 4.50 5.79 15.08
C HIS A 57 3.86 6.19 16.44
N ARG A 58 4.67 6.26 17.50
CA ARG A 58 4.28 6.80 18.81
C ARG A 58 4.74 8.24 18.98
#